data_AF-A0A957EW70-F1
#
_entry.id   AF-A0A957EW70-F1
#
_cell.length_a   1.000
_cell.length_b   1.000
_cell.length_c   1.000
_cell.angle_alpha   90.00
_cell.angle_beta   90.00
_cell.angle_gamma   90.00
#
_symmetry.space_group_name_H-M   'P 1'
#
loop_
_entity.id
_entity.type
_entity.pdbx_description
1 polymer ?
#
loop_
_entity_poly.entity_id
_entity_poly.type
_entity_poly.pdbx_seq_one_letter_code
_entity_poly.pdbx_strand_id
1 'polypeptide(L)'
;MGATRTNYEIAVQDFKRARREAALQQLLSRVNGRSNELLAYDQIIEKLKVVDSVGRGLQEIPLDAIVGSVGRYQDFTRTFLPKKDSDEGRWAGVKTAVLDMRGWPPIDVYKIGEAYFVRDGNHRVSVARQLGNETISAYVTEIQTQVPLTLDDDPEDIIVRAQYAQFLGQTQLDQLRPEADLRMTV
;
A
#
# COMPACT_ATOMS: atom_id res chain seq x y z
N MET A 1 36.61 4.89 -3.45
CA MET A 1 35.61 5.89 -3.91
C MET A 1 34.95 5.56 -5.27
N GLY A 2 35.43 4.60 -6.09
CA GLY A 2 34.83 4.30 -7.41
C GLY A 2 33.56 3.43 -7.41
N ALA A 3 33.41 2.49 -6.46
CA ALA A 3 32.27 1.57 -6.42
C ALA A 3 30.92 2.27 -6.14
N THR A 4 30.87 3.17 -5.16
CA THR A 4 29.65 3.91 -4.79
C THR A 4 29.12 4.79 -5.92
N ARG A 5 30.01 5.43 -6.70
CA ARG A 5 29.62 6.23 -7.86
C ARG A 5 28.99 5.36 -8.95
N THR A 6 29.56 4.18 -9.18
CA THR A 6 29.04 3.19 -10.14
C THR A 6 27.67 2.65 -9.69
N ASN A 7 27.51 2.32 -8.40
CA ASN A 7 26.24 1.85 -7.84
C ASN A 7 25.13 2.90 -7.95
N TYR A 8 25.47 4.18 -7.75
CA TYR A 8 24.51 5.26 -7.91
C TYR A 8 24.04 5.42 -9.36
N GLU A 9 24.95 5.33 -10.33
CA GLU A 9 24.60 5.39 -11.76
C GLU A 9 23.69 4.23 -12.17
N ILE A 10 23.96 3.01 -11.67
CA ILE A 10 23.08 1.84 -11.85
C ILE A 10 21.70 2.12 -11.24
N ALA A 11 21.65 2.65 -10.02
CA ALA A 11 20.41 2.97 -9.33
C ALA A 11 19.56 4.03 -10.09
N VAL A 12 20.20 5.02 -10.72
CA VAL A 12 19.52 6.00 -11.58
C VAL A 12 18.95 5.35 -12.84
N GLN A 13 19.68 4.41 -13.46
CA GLN A 13 19.15 3.68 -14.62
C GLN A 13 17.96 2.79 -14.26
N ASP A 14 18.04 2.10 -13.12
CA ASP A 14 16.95 1.30 -12.57
C ASP A 14 15.70 2.16 -12.29
N PHE A 15 15.89 3.36 -11.71
CA PHE A 15 14.80 4.31 -11.51
C PHE A 15 14.10 4.67 -12.83
N LYS A 16 14.88 4.99 -13.87
CA LYS A 16 14.33 5.32 -15.20
C LYS A 16 13.54 4.15 -15.80
N ARG A 17 13.96 2.91 -15.55
CA ARG A 17 13.20 1.71 -15.95
C ARG A 17 11.88 1.63 -15.18
N ALA A 18 11.91 1.79 -13.86
CA ALA A 18 10.70 1.79 -13.02
C ALA A 18 9.71 2.90 -13.42
N ARG A 19 10.20 4.09 -13.83
CA ARG A 19 9.38 5.19 -14.37
C ARG A 19 8.67 4.83 -15.67
N ARG A 20 9.37 4.16 -16.60
CA ARG A 20 8.78 3.70 -17.86
C ARG A 20 7.71 2.62 -17.61
N GLU A 21 7.99 1.70 -16.70
CA GLU A 21 7.03 0.68 -16.27
C GLU A 21 5.78 1.32 -15.63
N ALA A 22 5.97 2.31 -14.75
CA ALA A 22 4.87 3.06 -14.16
C ALA A 22 3.98 3.73 -15.22
N ALA A 23 4.60 4.36 -16.22
CA ALA A 23 3.87 5.01 -17.32
C ALA A 23 3.06 3.99 -18.14
N LEU A 24 3.62 2.81 -18.42
CA LEU A 24 2.92 1.73 -19.11
C LEU A 24 1.72 1.23 -18.29
N GLN A 25 1.90 0.97 -16.99
CA GLN A 25 0.81 0.58 -16.12
C GLN A 25 -0.31 1.63 -16.09
N GLN A 26 0.03 2.91 -16.01
CA GLN A 26 -0.97 3.99 -16.05
C GLN A 26 -1.76 4.02 -17.36
N LEU A 27 -1.13 3.77 -18.50
CA LEU A 27 -1.83 3.67 -19.78
C LEU A 27 -2.77 2.47 -19.82
N LEU A 28 -2.31 1.29 -19.40
CA LEU A 28 -3.11 0.06 -19.40
C LEU A 28 -4.33 0.16 -18.46
N SER A 29 -4.14 0.75 -17.28
CA SER A 29 -5.23 0.95 -16.32
C SER A 29 -6.33 1.87 -16.84
N ARG A 30 -5.99 2.88 -17.65
CA ARG A 30 -6.99 3.73 -18.32
C ARG A 30 -7.81 2.97 -19.35
N VAL A 31 -7.21 1.99 -20.03
CA VAL A 31 -7.91 1.13 -21.00
C VAL A 31 -8.84 0.15 -20.30
N ASN A 32 -8.40 -0.44 -19.18
CA ASN A 32 -9.15 -1.47 -18.46
C ASN A 32 -10.13 -0.91 -17.40
N GLY A 33 -10.18 0.41 -17.20
CA GLY A 33 -11.06 1.06 -16.23
C GLY A 33 -10.74 0.76 -14.75
N ARG A 34 -9.58 0.16 -14.45
CA ARG A 34 -9.18 -0.18 -13.07
C ARG A 34 -8.33 0.95 -12.46
N SER A 35 -8.53 1.22 -11.18
CA SER A 35 -7.67 2.16 -10.43
C SER A 35 -6.22 1.67 -10.40
N ASN A 36 -5.28 2.56 -10.72
CA ASN A 36 -3.83 2.34 -10.60
C ASN A 36 -3.20 3.18 -9.49
N GLU A 37 -4.00 3.52 -8.49
CA GLU A 37 -3.55 4.27 -7.33
C GLU A 37 -3.42 3.35 -6.13
N LEU A 38 -2.52 3.72 -5.24
CA LEU A 38 -2.48 3.10 -3.93
C LEU A 38 -3.75 3.45 -3.17
N LEU A 39 -4.18 2.55 -2.30
CA LEU A 39 -5.27 2.83 -1.38
C LEU A 39 -4.88 4.00 -0.46
N ALA A 40 -5.72 5.03 -0.40
CA ALA A 40 -5.55 6.17 0.50
C ALA A 40 -6.10 5.80 1.88
N TYR A 41 -5.20 5.68 2.87
CA TYR A 41 -5.55 5.23 4.22
C TYR A 41 -6.60 6.14 4.90
N ASP A 42 -6.45 7.46 4.74
CA ASP A 42 -7.35 8.47 5.30
C ASP A 42 -8.78 8.29 4.78
N GLN A 43 -8.94 8.10 3.47
CA GLN A 43 -10.24 7.84 2.86
C GLN A 43 -10.89 6.53 3.34
N ILE A 44 -10.08 5.56 3.73
CA ILE A 44 -10.54 4.25 4.21
C ILE A 44 -10.93 4.31 5.68
N ILE A 45 -10.11 4.95 6.51
CA ILE A 45 -10.27 4.91 7.96
C ILE A 45 -11.49 5.71 8.45
N GLU A 46 -11.84 6.79 7.75
CA GLU A 46 -13.07 7.55 8.00
C GLU A 46 -14.33 6.67 7.85
N LYS A 47 -14.29 5.71 6.92
CA LYS A 47 -15.43 4.83 6.59
C LYS A 47 -15.49 3.63 7.51
N LEU A 48 -14.33 3.06 7.85
CA LEU A 48 -14.23 1.80 8.60
C LEU A 48 -14.47 1.94 10.12
N LYS A 49 -14.51 3.17 10.64
CA LYS A 49 -14.67 3.51 12.08
C LYS A 49 -13.64 2.80 12.98
N VAL A 50 -12.61 3.55 13.37
CA VAL A 50 -11.57 3.07 14.30
C VAL A 50 -12.19 2.75 15.66
N VAL A 51 -11.88 1.55 16.16
CA VAL A 51 -12.22 1.10 17.51
C VAL A 51 -11.00 1.26 18.43
N ASP A 52 -9.83 0.80 17.98
CA ASP A 52 -8.60 0.81 18.76
C ASP A 52 -7.36 0.81 17.86
N SER A 53 -6.18 1.04 18.45
CA SER A 53 -4.88 0.88 17.79
C SER A 53 -3.88 0.17 18.70
N VAL A 54 -3.21 -0.85 18.19
CA VAL A 54 -2.27 -1.68 18.95
C VAL A 54 -0.90 -1.71 18.27
N GLY A 55 0.14 -1.32 19.00
CA GLY A 55 1.52 -1.49 18.52
C GLY A 55 1.91 -2.97 18.49
N ARG A 56 2.27 -3.48 17.31
CA ARG A 56 2.69 -4.87 17.10
C ARG A 56 4.22 -5.04 17.00
N GLY A 57 4.96 -3.94 16.99
CA GLY A 57 6.42 -3.94 16.99
C GLY A 57 7.01 -4.26 15.62
N LEU A 58 8.27 -4.69 15.60
CA LEU A 58 9.02 -5.03 14.38
C LEU A 58 8.62 -6.42 13.85
N GLN A 59 8.28 -6.50 12.57
CA GLN A 59 7.87 -7.73 11.89
C GLN A 59 8.43 -7.78 10.46
N GLU A 60 8.63 -8.98 9.93
CA GLU A 60 8.72 -9.20 8.49
C GLU A 60 7.31 -9.30 7.93
N ILE A 61 6.95 -8.41 7.01
CA ILE A 61 5.62 -8.40 6.38
C ILE A 61 5.75 -8.72 4.89
N PRO A 62 4.76 -9.39 4.30
CA PRO A 62 4.81 -9.71 2.88
C PRO A 62 4.52 -8.45 2.06
N LEU A 63 5.32 -8.25 1.00
CA LEU A 63 5.25 -7.04 0.19
C LEU A 63 3.94 -6.94 -0.59
N ASP A 64 3.32 -8.06 -0.95
CA ASP A 64 2.03 -8.13 -1.66
C ASP A 64 0.85 -7.63 -0.81
N ALA A 65 0.94 -7.80 0.51
CA ALA A 65 -0.05 -7.28 1.46
C ALA A 65 0.04 -5.76 1.67
N ILE A 66 1.06 -5.09 1.13
CA ILE A 66 1.17 -3.62 1.14
C ILE A 66 0.36 -3.05 -0.03
N VAL A 67 -0.82 -2.52 0.29
CA VAL A 67 -1.83 -2.11 -0.69
C VAL A 67 -2.00 -0.60 -0.78
N GLY A 68 -1.53 0.15 0.22
CA GLY A 68 -1.84 1.56 0.35
C GLY A 68 -0.78 2.39 1.04
N SER A 69 -1.06 3.68 1.19
CA SER A 69 -0.22 4.58 1.94
C SER A 69 -1.03 5.61 2.71
N VAL A 70 -0.50 6.01 3.87
CA VAL A 70 -1.04 7.10 4.71
C VAL A 70 -0.85 8.46 4.05
N GLY A 71 0.09 8.57 3.11
CA GLY A 71 0.28 9.75 2.29
C GLY A 71 1.10 9.43 1.05
N ARG A 72 1.12 10.30 0.05
CA ARG A 72 1.80 10.03 -1.24
C ARG A 72 1.21 8.86 -2.05
N TYR A 73 -0.05 8.47 -1.81
CA TYR A 73 -0.74 7.44 -2.60
C TYR A 73 -0.84 7.79 -4.10
N GLN A 74 -0.79 9.09 -4.43
CA GLN A 74 -0.73 9.61 -5.82
C GLN A 74 0.68 9.62 -6.42
N ASP A 75 1.73 9.49 -5.60
CA ASP A 75 3.13 9.54 -6.08
C ASP A 75 3.59 8.20 -6.64
N PHE A 76 2.84 7.13 -6.39
CA PHE A 76 3.19 5.77 -6.83
C PHE A 76 2.01 5.08 -7.52
N THR A 77 2.30 4.11 -8.38
CA THR A 77 1.27 3.19 -8.91
C THR A 77 0.78 2.24 -7.82
N ARG A 78 -0.31 1.50 -8.10
CA ARG A 78 -0.80 0.45 -7.19
C ARG A 78 0.28 -0.60 -6.86
N THR A 79 1.27 -0.77 -7.74
CA THR A 79 2.41 -1.65 -7.49
C THR A 79 3.64 -0.96 -6.88
N PHE A 80 3.51 0.25 -6.34
CA PHE A 80 4.58 1.06 -5.76
C PHE A 80 5.65 1.55 -6.77
N LEU A 81 5.35 1.67 -8.06
CA LEU A 81 6.30 2.27 -9.01
C LEU A 81 6.22 3.81 -8.95
N PRO A 82 7.35 4.54 -8.96
CA PRO A 82 7.35 6.00 -8.86
C PRO A 82 6.68 6.67 -10.07
N LYS A 83 5.85 7.68 -9.81
CA LYS A 83 5.15 8.46 -10.84
C LYS A 83 5.83 9.80 -11.16
N LYS A 84 6.75 10.28 -10.31
CA LYS A 84 7.37 11.61 -10.43
C LYS A 84 8.87 11.51 -10.65
N ASP A 85 9.40 12.31 -11.56
CA ASP A 85 10.85 12.33 -11.85
C ASP A 85 11.65 12.93 -10.69
N SER A 86 11.03 13.81 -9.88
CA SER A 86 11.62 14.37 -8.67
C SER A 86 11.99 13.33 -7.60
N ASP A 87 11.48 12.10 -7.72
CA ASP A 87 11.80 11.00 -6.80
C ASP A 87 13.14 10.32 -7.11
N GLU A 88 13.80 10.63 -8.24
CA GLU A 88 15.03 9.94 -8.71
C GLU A 88 16.10 9.90 -7.62
N GLY A 89 16.44 11.04 -7.02
CA GLY A 89 17.52 11.13 -6.04
C GLY A 89 17.26 10.30 -4.78
N ARG A 90 16.02 10.34 -4.26
CA ARG A 90 15.64 9.56 -3.07
C ARG A 90 15.58 8.07 -3.38
N TRP A 91 14.97 7.69 -4.50
CA TRP A 91 14.85 6.30 -4.92
C TRP A 91 16.22 5.68 -5.21
N ALA A 92 17.06 6.38 -5.98
CA ALA A 92 18.41 5.94 -6.30
C ALA A 92 19.28 5.84 -5.04
N GLY A 93 19.13 6.77 -4.09
CA GLY A 93 19.81 6.72 -2.80
C GLY A 93 19.47 5.45 -2.00
N VAL A 94 18.19 5.08 -1.94
CA VAL A 94 17.73 3.85 -1.28
C VAL A 94 18.32 2.61 -1.95
N LYS A 95 18.23 2.51 -3.28
CA LYS A 95 18.80 1.39 -4.04
C LYS A 95 20.31 1.29 -3.87
N THR A 96 21.02 2.43 -3.91
CA THR A 96 22.48 2.49 -3.71
C THR A 96 22.88 1.96 -2.34
N ALA A 97 22.14 2.30 -1.28
CA ALA A 97 22.42 1.79 0.06
C ALA A 97 22.36 0.25 0.13
N VAL A 98 21.41 -0.37 -0.58
CA VAL A 98 21.35 -1.84 -0.69
C VAL A 98 22.50 -2.41 -1.50
N LEU A 99 22.81 -1.82 -2.67
CA LEU A 99 23.94 -2.27 -3.49
C LEU A 99 25.28 -2.15 -2.76
N ASP A 100 25.40 -1.18 -1.86
CA ASP A 100 26.56 -0.99 -0.98
C ASP A 100 26.54 -1.93 0.25
N MET A 101 25.59 -2.88 0.34
CA MET A 101 25.41 -3.78 1.48
C MET A 101 25.17 -3.08 2.83
N ARG A 102 24.72 -1.81 2.79
CA ARG A 102 24.34 -1.03 4.00
C ARG A 102 22.92 -1.33 4.45
N GLY A 103 22.11 -1.95 3.59
CA GLY A 103 20.70 -2.20 3.83
C GLY A 103 19.87 -0.92 3.93
N TRP A 104 18.71 -1.02 4.57
CA TRP A 104 17.83 0.10 4.90
C TRP A 104 17.17 -0.13 6.26
N PRO A 105 16.73 0.94 6.95
CA PRO A 105 15.92 0.76 8.15
C PRO A 105 14.58 0.09 7.83
N PRO A 106 13.89 -0.50 8.84
CA PRO A 106 12.50 -0.94 8.70
C PRO A 106 11.56 0.19 8.29
N ILE A 107 10.52 -0.12 7.52
CA ILE A 107 9.45 0.83 7.18
C ILE A 107 8.46 0.99 8.35
N ASP A 108 7.61 2.01 8.31
CA ASP A 108 6.51 2.16 9.27
C ASP A 108 5.19 1.93 8.57
N VAL A 109 4.33 1.07 9.12
CA VAL A 109 3.03 0.73 8.50
C VAL A 109 1.89 0.72 9.50
N TYR A 110 0.69 1.03 8.98
CA TYR A 110 -0.57 0.64 9.61
C TYR A 110 -1.09 -0.67 9.01
N LYS A 111 -1.60 -1.56 9.86
CA LYS A 111 -2.29 -2.79 9.46
C LYS A 111 -3.78 -2.65 9.70
N ILE A 112 -4.61 -2.98 8.71
CA ILE A 112 -6.07 -3.10 8.85
C ILE A 112 -6.46 -4.45 8.26
N GLY A 113 -7.02 -5.36 9.07
CA GLY A 113 -7.27 -6.73 8.62
C GLY A 113 -5.99 -7.39 8.11
N GLU A 114 -5.97 -7.78 6.84
CA GLU A 114 -4.81 -8.39 6.18
C GLU A 114 -3.95 -7.40 5.38
N ALA A 115 -4.38 -6.15 5.28
CA ALA A 115 -3.77 -5.14 4.42
C ALA A 115 -2.88 -4.17 5.19
N TYR A 116 -1.79 -3.75 4.55
CA TYR A 116 -0.83 -2.80 5.10
C TYR A 116 -0.80 -1.48 4.32
N PHE A 117 -0.66 -0.39 5.07
CA PHE A 117 -0.57 0.97 4.58
C PHE A 117 0.73 1.59 5.03
N VAL A 118 1.56 2.02 4.07
CA VAL A 118 2.85 2.62 4.38
C VAL A 118 2.64 4.01 4.97
N ARG A 119 3.10 4.20 6.21
CA ARG A 119 3.18 5.49 6.87
C ARG A 119 4.50 6.20 6.54
N ASP A 120 5.60 5.46 6.55
CA ASP A 120 6.90 5.91 6.07
C ASP A 120 7.65 4.79 5.34
N GLY A 121 8.43 5.16 4.31
CA GLY A 121 9.25 4.20 3.57
C GLY A 121 8.73 3.80 2.19
N ASN A 122 7.86 4.59 1.55
CA ASN A 122 7.32 4.29 0.20
C ASN A 122 8.40 3.96 -0.86
N HIS A 123 9.51 4.68 -0.87
CA HIS A 123 10.63 4.36 -1.78
C HIS A 123 11.31 3.04 -1.44
N ARG A 124 11.38 2.66 -0.17
CA ARG A 124 11.96 1.37 0.26
C ARG A 124 11.08 0.21 -0.21
N VAL A 125 9.76 0.33 -0.08
CA VAL A 125 8.80 -0.64 -0.65
C VAL A 125 8.95 -0.73 -2.17
N SER A 126 9.03 0.40 -2.86
CA SER A 126 9.25 0.46 -4.32
C SER A 126 10.53 -0.28 -4.74
N VAL A 127 11.65 0.02 -4.07
CA VAL A 127 12.94 -0.60 -4.38
C VAL A 127 12.94 -2.09 -4.02
N ALA A 128 12.37 -2.48 -2.88
CA ALA A 128 12.27 -3.87 -2.47
C ALA A 128 11.50 -4.72 -3.48
N ARG A 129 10.36 -4.22 -3.99
CA ARG A 129 9.62 -4.88 -5.07
C ARG A 129 10.43 -4.96 -6.37
N GLN A 130 11.14 -3.91 -6.75
CA GLN A 130 12.01 -3.91 -7.94
C GLN A 130 13.24 -4.84 -7.80
N LEU A 131 13.61 -5.18 -6.57
CA LEU A 131 14.63 -6.19 -6.27
C LEU A 131 14.07 -7.61 -6.23
N GLY A 132 12.75 -7.79 -6.31
CA GLY A 132 12.09 -9.09 -6.24
C GLY A 132 12.01 -9.66 -4.84
N ASN A 133 12.14 -8.83 -3.80
CA ASN A 133 11.94 -9.28 -2.43
C ASN A 133 10.49 -9.74 -2.22
N GLU A 134 10.29 -10.78 -1.41
CA GLU A 134 8.95 -11.24 -1.01
C GLU A 134 8.45 -10.52 0.24
N THR A 135 9.36 -10.17 1.16
CA THR A 135 9.06 -9.52 2.43
C THR A 135 9.89 -8.25 2.66
N ILE A 136 9.49 -7.46 3.64
CA ILE A 136 10.23 -6.30 4.12
C ILE A 136 10.03 -6.12 5.64
N SER A 137 11.08 -5.71 6.35
CA SER A 137 10.98 -5.39 7.77
C SER A 137 10.16 -4.12 7.99
N ALA A 138 9.21 -4.16 8.92
CA ALA A 138 8.32 -3.05 9.23
C ALA A 138 8.01 -2.94 10.73
N TYR A 139 7.92 -1.72 11.26
CA TYR A 139 7.21 -1.46 12.50
C TYR A 139 5.71 -1.36 12.22
N VAL A 140 4.96 -2.26 12.84
CA VAL A 140 3.52 -2.43 12.58
C VAL A 140 2.70 -1.83 13.72
N THR A 141 1.77 -0.94 13.38
CA THR A 141 0.67 -0.54 14.26
C THR A 141 -0.62 -1.04 13.66
N GLU A 142 -1.30 -1.96 14.34
CA GLU A 142 -2.57 -2.51 13.88
C GLU A 142 -3.72 -1.61 14.32
N ILE A 143 -4.56 -1.26 13.37
CA ILE A 143 -5.73 -0.43 13.55
C ILE A 143 -6.95 -1.34 13.50
N GLN A 144 -7.66 -1.41 14.61
CA GLN A 144 -8.86 -2.22 14.73
C GLN A 144 -10.05 -1.41 14.24
N THR A 145 -10.77 -1.98 13.29
CA THR A 145 -11.96 -1.39 12.66
C THR A 145 -13.16 -2.30 12.85
N GLN A 146 -14.37 -1.75 12.75
CA GLN A 146 -15.59 -2.55 12.85
C GLN A 146 -15.74 -3.54 11.68
N VAL A 147 -15.20 -3.18 10.52
CA VAL A 147 -15.19 -4.03 9.32
C VAL A 147 -13.74 -4.33 8.94
N PRO A 148 -13.33 -5.61 8.84
CA PRO A 148 -11.97 -5.97 8.47
C PRO A 148 -11.72 -5.75 6.98
N LEU A 149 -10.49 -5.37 6.63
CA LEU A 149 -10.05 -5.18 5.25
C LEU A 149 -9.33 -6.43 4.71
N THR A 150 -9.57 -6.75 3.44
CA THR A 150 -8.91 -7.81 2.67
C THR A 150 -8.00 -7.21 1.59
N LEU A 151 -7.12 -8.02 0.99
CA LEU A 151 -6.13 -7.54 0.02
C LEU A 151 -6.72 -7.08 -1.32
N ASP A 152 -7.86 -7.65 -1.71
CA ASP A 152 -8.50 -7.38 -3.00
C ASP A 152 -9.47 -6.20 -2.96
N ASP A 153 -9.76 -5.67 -1.77
CA ASP A 153 -10.69 -4.56 -1.59
C ASP A 153 -10.20 -3.27 -2.30
N ASP A 154 -11.07 -2.69 -3.12
CA ASP A 154 -10.93 -1.33 -3.67
C ASP A 154 -11.56 -0.30 -2.70
N PRO A 155 -11.16 1.00 -2.69
CA PRO A 155 -11.80 1.99 -1.81
C PRO A 155 -13.32 2.07 -1.93
N GLU A 156 -13.88 1.76 -3.10
CA GLU A 156 -15.33 1.71 -3.31
C GLU A 156 -15.99 0.53 -2.57
N ASP A 157 -15.42 -0.68 -2.68
CA ASP A 157 -15.92 -1.88 -1.98
C ASP A 157 -15.92 -1.70 -0.46
N ILE A 158 -14.90 -1.01 0.06
CA ILE A 158 -14.77 -0.69 1.48
C ILE A 158 -15.91 0.19 1.96
N ILE A 159 -16.34 1.20 1.17
CA ILE A 159 -17.48 2.07 1.50
C ILE A 159 -18.73 1.21 1.67
N VAL A 160 -19.01 0.39 0.66
CA VAL A 160 -20.24 -0.41 0.59
C VAL A 160 -20.28 -1.38 1.76
N ARG A 161 -19.17 -2.08 2.03
CA ARG A 161 -19.06 -3.00 3.15
C ARG A 161 -19.22 -2.31 4.51
N ALA A 162 -18.62 -1.13 4.68
CA ALA A 162 -18.75 -0.35 5.92
C ALA A 162 -20.20 0.11 6.17
N GLN A 163 -20.86 0.63 5.13
CA GLN A 163 -22.26 1.05 5.20
C GLN A 163 -23.18 -0.13 5.49
N TYR A 164 -22.96 -1.26 4.82
CA TYR A 164 -23.72 -2.48 5.03
C TYR A 164 -23.58 -2.99 6.47
N ALA A 165 -22.36 -3.05 7.00
CA ALA A 165 -22.12 -3.47 8.39
C ALA A 165 -22.79 -2.51 9.40
N GLN A 166 -22.76 -1.20 9.15
CA GLN A 166 -23.48 -0.24 9.99
C GLN A 166 -24.99 -0.46 9.93
N PHE A 167 -25.55 -0.67 8.74
CA PHE A 167 -26.98 -0.92 8.55
C PHE A 167 -27.41 -2.17 9.31
N LEU A 168 -26.67 -3.28 9.19
CA LEU A 168 -26.95 -4.50 9.94
C LEU A 168 -26.86 -4.28 11.44
N GLY A 169 -25.83 -3.58 11.93
CA GLY A 169 -25.69 -3.27 13.36
C GLY A 169 -26.84 -2.43 13.94
N GLN A 170 -27.44 -1.54 13.15
CA GLN A 170 -28.58 -0.72 13.57
C GLN A 170 -29.92 -1.45 13.50
N THR A 171 -30.09 -2.31 12.50
CA THR A 171 -31.37 -2.96 12.20
C THR A 171 -31.50 -4.36 12.78
N GLN A 172 -30.37 -4.99 13.12
CA GLN A 172 -30.25 -6.40 13.48
C GLN A 172 -30.89 -7.32 12.42
N LEU A 173 -30.95 -6.87 11.16
CA LEU A 173 -31.69 -7.58 10.13
C LEU A 173 -31.07 -8.93 9.80
N ASP A 174 -29.76 -9.05 9.95
CA ASP A 174 -29.00 -10.29 9.88
C ASP A 174 -29.50 -11.34 10.90
N GLN A 175 -30.02 -10.90 12.04
CA GLN A 175 -30.57 -11.76 13.08
C GLN A 175 -32.08 -11.97 12.92
N LEU A 176 -32.81 -10.91 12.55
CA LEU A 176 -34.28 -10.93 12.42
C LEU A 176 -34.74 -11.62 11.12
N ARG A 177 -33.93 -11.55 10.07
CA ARG A 177 -34.18 -12.05 8.71
C ARG A 177 -32.88 -12.54 8.06
N PRO A 178 -32.28 -13.64 8.55
CA PRO A 178 -31.01 -14.16 8.03
C PRO A 178 -31.04 -14.55 6.55
N GLU A 179 -32.22 -14.86 6.00
CA GLU A 179 -32.41 -15.24 4.59
C GLU A 179 -32.39 -14.03 3.62
N ALA A 180 -32.37 -12.79 4.13
CA ALA A 180 -32.46 -11.59 3.30
C ALA A 180 -31.08 -11.18 2.76
N ASP A 181 -30.88 -11.32 1.44
CA ASP A 181 -29.68 -10.80 0.78
C ASP A 181 -29.84 -9.31 0.47
N LEU A 182 -29.20 -8.48 1.29
CA LEU A 182 -29.20 -7.01 1.17
C LEU A 182 -27.85 -6.47 0.70
N ARG A 183 -27.04 -7.31 0.04
CA ARG A 183 -25.79 -6.85 -0.57
C ARG A 183 -26.10 -5.73 -1.57
N MET A 184 -25.63 -4.53 -1.24
CA MET A 184 -25.77 -3.36 -2.10
C MET A 184 -24.81 -3.52 -3.28
N THR A 185 -25.31 -3.31 -4.49
CA THR A 185 -24.50 -3.22 -5.71
C THR A 185 -24.26 -1.75 -6.04
N VAL A 186 -23.10 -1.46 -6.63
CA VAL A 186 -22.70 -0.12 -7.11
C VAL A 186 -23.15 0.04 -8.56
#